data_AF-A0A2V1AIG4-F1
#
_entry.id   AF-A0A2V1AIG4-F1
#
_cell.length_a   1.000
_cell.length_b   1.000
_cell.length_c   1.000
_cell.angle_alpha   90.00
_cell.angle_beta   90.00
_cell.angle_gamma   90.00
#
_symmetry.space_group_name_H-M   'P 1'
#
loop_
_entity.id
_entity.type
_entity.pdbx_description
1 polymer ?
#
loop_
_entity_poly.entity_id
_entity_poly.type
_entity_poly.pdbx_seq_one_letter_code
_entity_poly.pdbx_strand_id
1 'polypeptide(L)'
;MASLRKHVSRHAQQRYRSCVRDIQTSKDYLEYVRINDKDVTTTIFRGTLYELYAKEFLEKRLNCYDMTRVGGAGDNGVDVFGKWNLNTYWKALSDVQKLKKYPRTSILTASKQYNDAIDSEATRIIDLESSIQVFVQCKNYKKRIQPATIREIAGVYDFHAKTALDRMKSFFFLLSPFPLTKQAHRQFDTSPVPLLHLKIPSSPVEYVDEDDESVDSFGEPAPIYINQKARKLLRGLEAEIIKF
;
A
#
# COMPACT_ATOMS: atom_id res chain seq x y z
N MET A 1 -32.71 7.25 41.89
CA MET A 1 -31.51 7.62 41.10
C MET A 1 -31.69 7.15 39.67
N ALA A 2 -32.11 8.06 38.80
CA ALA A 2 -32.57 7.77 37.43
C ALA A 2 -31.40 7.40 36.50
N SER A 3 -31.62 6.31 35.75
CA SER A 3 -30.76 5.79 34.69
C SER A 3 -30.65 6.79 33.53
N LEU A 4 -29.46 7.37 33.31
CA LEU A 4 -29.13 8.09 32.08
C LEU A 4 -28.91 7.09 30.92
N ARG A 5 -30.01 6.57 30.37
CA ARG A 5 -29.99 6.04 28.99
C ARG A 5 -29.97 7.24 28.05
N LYS A 6 -28.78 7.63 27.59
CA LYS A 6 -28.64 8.62 26.50
C LYS A 6 -29.45 8.13 25.30
N HIS A 7 -30.52 8.84 24.97
CA HIS A 7 -31.33 8.62 23.77
C HIS A 7 -30.48 8.94 22.54
N VAL A 8 -29.90 7.91 21.94
CA VAL A 8 -29.32 7.98 20.60
C VAL A 8 -30.50 7.94 19.61
N SER A 9 -30.64 8.98 18.79
CA SER A 9 -31.68 9.08 17.75
C SER A 9 -31.77 7.81 16.88
N ARG A 10 -32.98 7.38 16.54
CA ARG A 10 -33.22 6.22 15.65
C ARG A 10 -32.51 6.36 14.29
N HIS A 11 -32.31 7.59 13.80
CA HIS A 11 -31.53 7.83 12.58
C HIS A 11 -30.02 7.63 12.76
N ALA A 12 -29.49 7.88 13.96
CA ALA A 12 -28.11 7.52 14.29
C ALA A 12 -27.98 5.99 14.40
N GLN A 13 -28.93 5.31 15.05
CA GLN A 13 -28.94 3.85 15.15
C GLN A 13 -28.99 3.13 13.78
N GLN A 14 -29.66 3.71 12.78
CA GLN A 14 -29.79 3.13 11.44
C GLN A 14 -28.52 3.28 10.58
N ARG A 15 -27.71 4.32 10.84
CA ARG A 15 -26.39 4.52 10.21
C ARG A 15 -25.32 3.56 10.74
N TYR A 16 -25.51 2.99 11.95
CA TYR A 16 -24.54 2.13 12.64
C TYR A 16 -24.70 0.63 12.40
N ARG A 17 -25.55 0.23 11.45
CA ARG A 17 -25.61 -1.14 10.91
C ARG A 17 -24.67 -1.35 9.72
N SER A 18 -23.63 -0.53 9.57
CA SER A 18 -22.58 -0.77 8.57
C SER A 18 -21.96 -2.15 8.83
N CYS A 19 -21.88 -2.98 7.81
CA CYS A 19 -21.05 -4.18 7.90
C CYS A 19 -19.60 -3.71 8.06
N VAL A 20 -18.76 -4.42 8.84
CA VAL A 20 -17.33 -4.08 8.98
C VAL A 20 -16.62 -3.97 7.62
N ARG A 21 -17.15 -4.66 6.60
CA ARG A 21 -16.71 -4.58 5.20
C ARG A 21 -16.91 -3.19 4.58
N ASP A 22 -17.92 -2.46 4.99
CA ASP A 22 -18.26 -1.13 4.45
C ASP A 22 -17.44 -0.01 5.10
N ILE A 23 -16.70 -0.32 6.17
CA ILE A 23 -15.89 0.65 6.90
C ILE A 23 -14.57 0.87 6.18
N GLN A 24 -14.30 2.13 5.84
CA GLN A 24 -13.18 2.52 4.97
C GLN A 24 -12.19 3.51 5.62
N THR A 25 -12.40 3.89 6.88
CA THR A 25 -11.47 4.76 7.64
C THR A 25 -11.19 4.21 9.04
N SER A 26 -10.00 4.51 9.58
CA SER A 26 -9.60 4.12 10.93
C SER A 26 -10.56 4.72 11.97
N LYS A 27 -10.97 5.98 11.75
CA LYS A 27 -11.89 6.71 12.63
C LYS A 27 -13.26 6.01 12.73
N ASP A 28 -13.86 5.68 11.59
CA ASP A 28 -15.17 5.03 11.55
C ASP A 28 -15.11 3.63 12.18
N TYR A 29 -13.98 2.92 12.02
CA TYR A 29 -13.79 1.61 12.64
C TYR A 29 -13.67 1.68 14.16
N LEU A 30 -12.90 2.64 14.69
CA LEU A 30 -12.82 2.86 16.14
C LEU A 30 -14.17 3.25 16.73
N GLU A 31 -14.96 4.06 16.02
CA GLU A 31 -16.30 4.41 16.46
C GLU A 31 -17.26 3.20 16.42
N TYR A 32 -17.20 2.38 15.36
CA TYR A 32 -17.92 1.11 15.28
C TYR A 32 -17.58 0.18 16.45
N VAL A 33 -16.29 0.00 16.76
CA VAL A 33 -15.80 -0.84 17.86
C VAL A 33 -16.32 -0.34 19.21
N ARG A 34 -16.26 0.98 19.45
CA ARG A 34 -16.76 1.61 20.66
C ARG A 34 -18.28 1.43 20.84
N ILE A 35 -19.06 1.58 19.76
CA ILE A 35 -20.52 1.49 19.82
C ILE A 35 -21.00 0.05 19.98
N ASN A 36 -20.27 -0.91 19.42
CA ASN A 36 -20.62 -2.33 19.45
C ASN A 36 -19.88 -3.12 20.54
N ASP A 37 -19.20 -2.43 21.46
CA ASP A 37 -18.46 -3.00 22.59
C ASP A 37 -17.56 -4.18 22.18
N LYS A 38 -16.77 -3.98 21.10
CA LYS A 38 -15.89 -5.02 20.56
C LYS A 38 -14.57 -5.07 21.33
N ASP A 39 -14.06 -6.28 21.54
CA ASP A 39 -12.77 -6.51 22.18
C ASP A 39 -11.58 -6.04 21.31
N VAL A 40 -10.89 -5.01 21.82
CA VAL A 40 -9.72 -4.35 21.20
C VAL A 40 -8.42 -5.15 21.31
N THR A 41 -8.42 -6.24 22.06
CA THR A 41 -7.24 -7.11 22.20
C THR A 41 -7.14 -8.16 21.09
N THR A 42 -8.23 -8.36 20.35
CA THR A 42 -8.33 -9.40 19.32
C THR A 42 -7.41 -9.12 18.12
N THR A 43 -6.93 -10.20 17.50
CA THR A 43 -6.13 -10.11 16.26
C THR A 43 -6.94 -9.55 15.09
N ILE A 44 -8.25 -9.79 15.06
CA ILE A 44 -9.16 -9.22 14.06
C ILE A 44 -9.20 -7.69 14.19
N PHE A 45 -9.42 -7.18 15.40
CA PHE A 45 -9.41 -5.73 15.66
C PHE A 45 -8.09 -5.08 15.20
N ARG A 46 -6.97 -5.64 15.66
CA ARG A 46 -5.63 -5.12 15.34
C ARG A 46 -5.29 -5.21 13.85
N GLY A 47 -5.72 -6.27 13.19
CA GLY A 47 -5.56 -6.47 11.74
C GLY A 47 -6.35 -5.45 10.93
N THR A 48 -7.67 -5.36 11.18
CA THR A 48 -8.55 -4.43 10.46
C THR A 48 -8.15 -2.97 10.67
N LEU A 49 -7.81 -2.57 11.90
CA LEU A 49 -7.32 -1.22 12.17
C LEU A 49 -6.03 -0.93 11.42
N TYR A 50 -5.11 -1.90 11.36
CA TYR A 50 -3.85 -1.75 10.64
C TYR A 50 -4.05 -1.64 9.12
N GLU A 51 -4.97 -2.39 8.53
CA GLU A 51 -5.33 -2.26 7.10
C GLU A 51 -5.86 -0.85 6.76
N LEU A 52 -6.71 -0.31 7.63
CA LEU A 52 -7.27 1.05 7.48
C LEU A 52 -6.19 2.12 7.66
N TYR A 53 -5.32 1.95 8.65
CA TYR A 53 -4.18 2.84 8.85
C TYR A 53 -3.21 2.79 7.66
N ALA A 54 -2.88 1.60 7.15
CA ALA A 54 -2.05 1.41 5.96
C ALA A 54 -2.66 2.11 4.74
N LYS A 55 -3.97 1.96 4.52
CA LYS A 55 -4.70 2.67 3.48
C LYS A 55 -4.51 4.19 3.60
N GLU A 56 -4.84 4.77 4.75
CA GLU A 56 -4.73 6.21 4.99
C GLU A 56 -3.28 6.71 4.87
N PHE A 57 -2.30 5.89 5.28
CA PHE A 57 -0.88 6.17 5.11
C PHE A 57 -0.52 6.29 3.63
N LEU A 58 -0.91 5.32 2.79
CA LEU A 58 -0.63 5.32 1.35
C LEU A 58 -1.28 6.52 0.65
N GLU A 59 -2.50 6.86 1.03
CA GLU A 59 -3.19 8.06 0.51
C GLU A 59 -2.41 9.34 0.81
N LYS A 60 -1.96 9.50 2.07
CA LYS A 60 -1.28 10.72 2.54
C LYS A 60 0.18 10.83 2.11
N ARG A 61 0.90 9.71 2.02
CA ARG A 61 2.36 9.71 1.84
C ARG A 61 2.80 9.34 0.44
N LEU A 62 2.03 8.51 -0.26
CA LEU A 62 2.41 8.03 -1.59
C LEU A 62 1.51 8.54 -2.71
N ASN A 63 0.55 9.44 -2.43
CA ASN A 63 -0.42 9.91 -3.42
C ASN A 63 -1.23 8.76 -4.03
N CYS A 64 -1.49 7.71 -3.24
CA CYS A 64 -2.47 6.71 -3.62
C CYS A 64 -3.88 7.29 -3.46
N TYR A 65 -4.83 6.81 -4.27
CA TYR A 65 -6.20 7.30 -4.24
C TYR A 65 -7.16 6.24 -4.79
N ASP A 66 -8.47 6.51 -4.69
CA ASP A 66 -9.52 5.50 -4.95
C ASP A 66 -9.28 4.21 -4.16
N MET A 67 -8.70 4.32 -2.96
CA MET A 67 -8.29 3.16 -2.17
C MET A 67 -9.48 2.56 -1.43
N THR A 68 -9.65 1.25 -1.55
CA THR A 68 -10.76 0.50 -0.95
C THR A 68 -10.21 -0.69 -0.17
N ARG A 69 -10.52 -0.75 1.12
CA ARG A 69 -10.28 -1.93 1.96
C ARG A 69 -11.31 -3.00 1.59
N VAL A 70 -10.82 -4.18 1.22
CA VAL A 70 -11.65 -5.33 0.83
C VAL A 70 -11.49 -6.53 1.78
N GLY A 71 -10.49 -6.47 2.67
CA GLY A 71 -10.06 -7.59 3.51
C GLY A 71 -11.20 -8.38 4.18
N GLY A 72 -11.06 -9.70 4.14
CA GLY A 72 -11.99 -10.70 4.67
C GLY A 72 -11.82 -12.06 3.98
N ALA A 73 -12.38 -13.13 4.55
CA ALA A 73 -12.28 -14.45 3.93
C ALA A 73 -12.75 -14.44 2.45
N GLY A 74 -11.85 -14.84 1.53
CA GLY A 74 -12.12 -14.91 0.08
C GLY A 74 -11.59 -13.71 -0.73
N ASP A 75 -10.82 -12.81 -0.14
CA ASP A 75 -10.22 -11.62 -0.78
C ASP A 75 -9.01 -11.92 -1.68
N ASN A 76 -8.68 -13.19 -1.90
CA ASN A 76 -7.53 -13.66 -2.67
C ASN A 76 -6.21 -13.00 -2.23
N GLY A 77 -6.03 -12.64 -0.96
CA GLY A 77 -4.76 -12.08 -0.46
C GLY A 77 -4.51 -10.62 -0.85
N VAL A 78 -5.57 -9.86 -1.13
CA VAL A 78 -5.52 -8.39 -1.24
C VAL A 78 -6.33 -7.80 -0.10
N ASP A 79 -5.70 -7.01 0.76
CA ASP A 79 -6.40 -6.35 1.88
C ASP A 79 -6.96 -4.99 1.45
N VAL A 80 -6.23 -4.27 0.60
CA VAL A 80 -6.59 -2.96 0.03
C VAL A 80 -6.20 -2.91 -1.45
N PHE A 81 -7.01 -2.26 -2.27
CA PHE A 81 -6.65 -1.96 -3.66
C PHE A 81 -7.01 -0.51 -4.00
N GLY A 82 -6.37 0.04 -5.02
CA GLY A 82 -6.67 1.37 -5.54
C GLY A 82 -5.72 1.79 -6.64
N LYS A 83 -5.45 3.09 -6.74
CA LYS A 83 -4.60 3.68 -7.77
C LYS A 83 -3.43 4.44 -7.18
N TRP A 84 -2.40 4.66 -7.98
CA TRP A 84 -1.22 5.42 -7.61
C TRP A 84 -0.95 6.56 -8.58
N ASN A 85 -1.09 7.79 -8.10
CA ASN A 85 -0.81 8.96 -8.91
C ASN A 85 0.71 9.15 -9.03
N LEU A 86 1.31 8.65 -10.11
CA LEU A 86 2.72 8.85 -10.43
C LEU A 86 2.99 10.23 -11.08
N ASN A 87 1.94 10.92 -11.53
CA ASN A 87 2.06 12.25 -12.14
C ASN A 87 2.58 13.29 -11.14
N THR A 88 2.33 13.11 -9.84
CA THR A 88 2.87 13.98 -8.78
C THR A 88 4.40 13.98 -8.77
N TYR A 89 5.02 12.80 -8.83
CA TYR A 89 6.48 12.65 -8.90
C TYR A 89 7.04 13.13 -10.23
N TRP A 90 6.34 12.86 -11.34
CA TRP A 90 6.72 13.37 -12.66
C TRP A 90 6.77 14.90 -12.69
N LYS A 91 5.76 15.58 -12.12
CA LYS A 91 5.70 17.04 -12.05
C LYS A 91 6.87 17.62 -11.24
N ALA A 92 7.32 16.91 -10.20
CA ALA A 92 8.45 17.31 -9.36
C ALA A 92 9.81 17.20 -10.05
N LEU A 93 9.92 16.49 -11.19
CA LEU A 93 11.15 16.43 -11.96
C LEU A 93 11.47 17.78 -12.61
N SER A 94 12.77 18.12 -12.66
CA SER A 94 13.28 19.23 -13.48
C SER A 94 13.08 18.97 -14.97
N ASP A 95 13.07 20.03 -15.78
CA ASP A 95 12.92 19.90 -17.24
C ASP A 95 14.06 19.06 -17.86
N VAL A 96 15.28 19.21 -17.34
CA VAL A 96 16.43 18.39 -17.74
C VAL A 96 16.17 16.91 -17.48
N GLN A 97 15.53 16.54 -16.37
CA GLN A 97 15.15 15.15 -16.09
C GLN A 97 14.02 14.68 -17.01
N LYS A 98 13.01 15.52 -17.27
CA LYS A 98 11.86 15.16 -18.13
C LYS A 98 12.28 14.85 -19.57
N LEU A 99 13.33 15.52 -20.07
CA LEU A 99 13.87 15.32 -21.42
C LEU A 99 14.87 14.14 -21.55
N LYS A 100 15.22 13.46 -20.45
CA LYS A 100 16.13 12.30 -20.50
C LYS A 100 15.48 11.12 -21.24
N LYS A 101 16.27 10.40 -22.03
CA LYS A 101 15.83 9.12 -22.61
C LYS A 101 15.77 8.03 -21.54
N TYR A 102 14.59 7.45 -21.36
CA TYR A 102 14.37 6.32 -20.46
C TYR A 102 14.36 4.97 -21.20
N PRO A 103 14.72 3.85 -20.55
CA PRO A 103 14.62 2.52 -21.17
C PRO A 103 13.18 2.12 -21.43
N ARG A 104 12.95 1.29 -22.46
CA ARG A 104 11.61 0.77 -22.84
C ARG A 104 10.88 0.01 -21.73
N THR A 105 11.60 -0.44 -20.70
CA THR A 105 11.01 -1.10 -19.53
C THR A 105 10.44 -0.11 -18.53
N SER A 106 10.81 1.17 -18.61
CA SER A 106 10.28 2.22 -17.75
C SER A 106 8.86 2.58 -18.17
N ILE A 107 7.99 2.78 -17.19
CA ILE A 107 6.62 3.23 -17.39
C ILE A 107 6.56 4.61 -18.06
N LEU A 108 7.58 5.45 -17.87
CA LEU A 108 7.68 6.75 -18.53
C LEU A 108 7.66 6.61 -20.05
N THR A 109 8.36 5.62 -20.62
CA THR A 109 8.38 5.45 -22.09
C THR A 109 7.04 5.02 -22.68
N ALA A 110 6.13 4.53 -21.85
CA ALA A 110 4.78 4.16 -22.23
C ALA A 110 3.73 5.21 -21.81
N SER A 111 4.16 6.32 -21.18
CA SER A 111 3.25 7.32 -20.61
C SER A 111 3.00 8.51 -21.53
N LYS A 112 1.79 9.08 -21.40
CA LYS A 112 1.39 10.32 -22.10
C LYS A 112 2.26 11.50 -21.69
N GLN A 113 2.48 11.67 -20.39
CA GLN A 113 3.22 12.79 -19.82
C GLN A 113 4.67 12.89 -20.34
N TYR A 114 5.36 11.76 -20.48
CA TYR A 114 6.70 11.74 -21.05
C TYR A 114 6.66 12.03 -22.54
N ASN A 115 5.69 11.47 -23.26
CA ASN A 115 5.51 11.67 -24.69
C ASN A 115 5.26 13.15 -25.05
N ASP A 116 4.43 13.83 -24.24
CA ASP A 116 4.16 15.26 -24.38
C ASP A 116 5.42 16.10 -24.12
N ALA A 117 6.22 15.74 -23.11
CA ALA A 117 7.44 16.47 -22.77
C ALA A 117 8.54 16.36 -23.83
N ILE A 118 8.56 15.28 -24.61
CA ILE A 118 9.53 15.10 -25.71
C ILE A 118 8.94 15.43 -27.09
N ASP A 119 7.72 15.99 -27.14
CA ASP A 119 7.00 16.34 -28.37
C ASP A 119 6.99 15.22 -29.42
N SER A 120 6.61 14.01 -28.98
CA SER A 120 6.57 12.82 -29.82
C SER A 120 5.16 12.54 -30.31
N GLU A 121 4.99 12.28 -31.61
CA GLU A 121 3.68 11.93 -32.20
C GLU A 121 3.20 10.50 -31.83
N ALA A 122 4.01 9.70 -31.14
CA ALA A 122 3.66 8.33 -30.78
C ALA A 122 2.49 8.28 -29.78
N THR A 123 1.44 7.51 -30.10
CA THR A 123 0.34 7.31 -29.16
C THR A 123 0.77 6.49 -27.95
N ARG A 124 0.63 7.07 -26.75
CA ARG A 124 0.87 6.42 -25.46
C ARG A 124 -0.44 6.26 -24.67
N ILE A 125 -0.61 5.08 -24.09
CA ILE A 125 -1.88 4.70 -23.44
C ILE A 125 -1.84 4.80 -21.93
N ILE A 126 -0.65 4.79 -21.31
CA ILE A 126 -0.53 4.92 -19.86
C ILE A 126 -0.63 6.39 -19.48
N ASP A 127 -1.57 6.70 -18.62
CA ASP A 127 -1.64 7.97 -17.92
C ASP A 127 -1.04 7.80 -16.52
N LEU A 128 0.03 8.54 -16.22
CA LEU A 128 0.70 8.46 -14.91
C LEU A 128 -0.21 8.83 -13.74
N GLU A 129 -1.30 9.56 -13.97
CA GLU A 129 -2.24 9.92 -12.93
C GLU A 129 -3.23 8.79 -12.66
N SER A 130 -3.81 8.20 -13.71
CA SER A 130 -5.02 7.39 -13.61
C SER A 130 -4.88 5.91 -13.95
N SER A 131 -3.80 5.51 -14.60
CA SER A 131 -3.65 4.14 -15.12
C SER A 131 -2.98 3.17 -14.16
N ILE A 132 -2.32 3.65 -13.11
CA ILE A 132 -1.47 2.82 -12.25
C ILE A 132 -2.30 2.20 -11.14
N GLN A 133 -2.32 0.88 -11.09
CA GLN A 133 -3.03 0.10 -10.09
C GLN A 133 -2.09 -0.31 -8.96
N VAL A 134 -2.61 -0.27 -7.72
CA VAL A 134 -1.91 -0.77 -6.55
C VAL A 134 -2.77 -1.80 -5.84
N PHE A 135 -2.17 -2.94 -5.56
CA PHE A 135 -2.68 -3.97 -4.67
C PHE A 135 -1.86 -3.97 -3.40
N VAL A 136 -2.51 -4.18 -2.27
CA VAL A 136 -1.87 -4.06 -0.97
C VAL A 136 -2.15 -5.31 -0.14
N GLN A 137 -1.08 -5.85 0.43
CA GLN A 137 -1.17 -6.83 1.51
C GLN A 137 -0.53 -6.22 2.78
N CYS A 138 -1.29 -6.27 3.85
CA CYS A 138 -0.93 -5.87 5.19
C CYS A 138 -0.61 -7.12 6.03
N LYS A 139 0.55 -7.13 6.70
CA LYS A 139 0.90 -8.18 7.66
C LYS A 139 1.32 -7.54 8.98
N ASN A 140 0.34 -7.37 9.87
CA ASN A 140 0.55 -6.85 11.23
C ASN A 140 1.00 -7.97 12.19
N TYR A 141 2.20 -8.49 12.00
CA TYR A 141 2.77 -9.52 12.88
C TYR A 141 3.96 -8.99 13.66
N LYS A 142 4.13 -9.42 14.92
CA LYS A 142 5.35 -9.20 15.72
C LYS A 142 6.52 -10.11 15.29
N LYS A 143 6.70 -10.31 13.97
CA LYS A 143 7.77 -11.15 13.40
C LYS A 143 8.11 -10.73 11.98
N ARG A 144 9.33 -11.04 11.57
CA ARG A 144 9.83 -10.80 10.20
C ARG A 144 8.98 -11.51 9.15
N ILE A 145 8.83 -10.88 7.99
CA ILE A 145 8.06 -11.42 6.87
C ILE A 145 8.77 -12.64 6.27
N GLN A 146 7.98 -13.69 6.09
CA GLN A 146 8.45 -14.98 5.62
C GLN A 146 8.36 -15.09 4.09
N PRO A 147 9.17 -15.96 3.46
CA PRO A 147 9.16 -16.12 2.00
C PRO A 147 7.80 -16.57 1.45
N ALA A 148 7.00 -17.29 2.25
CA ALA A 148 5.65 -17.72 1.87
C ALA A 148 4.75 -16.54 1.47
N THR A 149 4.82 -15.42 2.19
CA THR A 149 4.05 -14.21 1.87
C THR A 149 4.39 -13.66 0.48
N ILE A 150 5.66 -13.72 0.07
CA ILE A 150 6.07 -13.22 -1.25
C ILE A 150 5.54 -14.12 -2.37
N ARG A 151 5.52 -15.45 -2.15
CA ARG A 151 4.94 -16.40 -3.11
C ARG A 151 3.43 -16.27 -3.23
N GLU A 152 2.75 -16.04 -2.11
CA GLU A 152 1.32 -15.72 -2.08
C GLU A 152 1.04 -14.50 -2.96
N ILE A 153 1.72 -13.37 -2.69
CA ILE A 153 1.60 -12.15 -3.50
C ILE A 153 1.85 -12.40 -4.99
N ALA A 154 2.82 -13.24 -5.36
CA ALA A 154 3.07 -13.57 -6.76
C ALA A 154 1.87 -14.24 -7.43
N GLY A 155 1.21 -15.18 -6.76
CA GLY A 155 0.00 -15.82 -7.27
C GLY A 155 -1.16 -14.83 -7.43
N VAL A 156 -1.34 -13.94 -6.45
CA VAL A 156 -2.36 -12.88 -6.50
C VAL A 156 -2.12 -11.92 -7.66
N TYR A 157 -0.87 -11.50 -7.83
CA TYR A 157 -0.48 -10.62 -8.92
C TYR A 157 -0.78 -11.24 -10.29
N ASP A 158 -0.44 -12.51 -10.49
CA ASP A 158 -0.71 -13.20 -11.77
C ASP A 158 -2.22 -13.33 -12.06
N PHE A 159 -3.06 -13.40 -11.03
CA PHE A 159 -4.52 -13.38 -11.17
C PHE A 159 -5.04 -12.03 -11.70
N HIS A 160 -4.48 -10.92 -11.24
CA HIS A 160 -4.90 -9.57 -11.61
C HIS A 160 -4.20 -9.02 -12.87
N ALA A 161 -2.91 -9.28 -13.04
CA ALA A 161 -2.08 -8.71 -14.10
C ALA A 161 -1.92 -9.69 -15.29
N LYS A 162 -2.99 -9.81 -16.10
CA LYS A 162 -3.08 -10.83 -17.16
C LYS A 162 -2.29 -10.46 -18.41
N THR A 163 -2.32 -9.20 -18.82
CA THR A 163 -1.64 -8.73 -20.05
C THR A 163 -0.28 -8.12 -19.74
N ALA A 164 0.58 -7.97 -20.76
CA ALA A 164 1.85 -7.26 -20.62
C ALA A 164 1.66 -5.79 -20.17
N LEU A 165 0.57 -5.16 -20.60
CA LEU A 165 0.21 -3.80 -20.18
C LEU A 165 -0.22 -3.75 -18.72
N ASP A 166 -1.05 -4.70 -18.27
CA ASP A 166 -1.44 -4.81 -16.86
C ASP A 166 -0.21 -5.01 -15.99
N ARG A 167 0.71 -5.90 -16.42
CA ARG A 167 1.97 -6.14 -15.69
C ARG A 167 2.87 -4.90 -15.60
N MET A 168 2.77 -3.95 -16.53
CA MET A 168 3.52 -2.70 -16.49
C MET A 168 2.88 -1.66 -15.55
N LYS A 169 1.55 -1.65 -15.44
CA LYS A 169 0.80 -0.63 -14.67
C LYS A 169 0.33 -1.11 -13.28
N SER A 170 0.53 -2.37 -12.93
CA SER A 170 0.13 -2.93 -11.63
C SER A 170 1.32 -3.11 -10.70
N PHE A 171 1.25 -2.53 -9.51
CA PHE A 171 2.23 -2.64 -8.43
C PHE A 171 1.62 -3.33 -7.22
N PHE A 172 2.46 -4.00 -6.43
CA PHE A 172 2.04 -4.66 -5.20
C PHE A 172 2.82 -4.10 -4.01
N PHE A 173 2.10 -3.59 -3.02
CA PHE A 173 2.66 -3.02 -1.80
C PHE A 173 2.47 -4.02 -0.66
N LEU A 174 3.55 -4.34 0.03
CA LEU A 174 3.54 -5.11 1.26
C LEU A 174 3.80 -4.16 2.42
N LEU A 175 2.88 -4.06 3.36
CA LEU A 175 3.05 -3.23 4.56
C LEU A 175 3.15 -4.10 5.79
N SER A 176 4.24 -3.94 6.55
CA SER A 176 4.44 -4.64 7.81
C SER A 176 5.25 -3.81 8.81
N PRO A 177 5.17 -4.06 10.11
CA PRO A 177 6.00 -3.37 11.10
C PRO A 177 7.44 -3.88 11.09
N PHE A 178 7.60 -5.18 10.79
CA PHE A 178 8.87 -5.88 10.84
C PHE A 178 9.45 -6.10 9.45
N PRO A 179 10.79 -6.14 9.31
CA PRO A 179 11.46 -6.33 8.04
C PRO A 179 11.27 -7.75 7.47
N LEU A 180 11.70 -7.97 6.22
CA LEU A 180 11.73 -9.31 5.64
C LEU A 180 12.85 -10.16 6.28
N THR A 181 12.67 -11.48 6.28
CA THR A 181 13.77 -12.43 6.51
C THR A 181 14.76 -12.41 5.34
N LYS A 182 15.99 -12.91 5.54
CA LYS A 182 17.00 -13.03 4.46
C LYS A 182 16.47 -13.81 3.25
N GLN A 183 15.75 -14.90 3.49
CA GLN A 183 15.14 -15.69 2.42
C GLN A 183 13.99 -14.94 1.73
N ALA A 184 13.18 -14.19 2.48
CA ALA A 184 12.10 -13.40 1.92
C ALA A 184 12.64 -12.23 1.08
N HIS A 185 13.71 -11.56 1.51
CA HIS A 185 14.42 -10.56 0.71
C HIS A 185 14.88 -11.14 -0.63
N ARG A 186 15.53 -12.32 -0.63
CA ARG A 186 15.94 -12.99 -1.88
C ARG A 186 14.76 -13.22 -2.81
N GLN A 187 13.65 -13.76 -2.31
CA GLN A 187 12.44 -13.97 -3.13
C GLN A 187 11.80 -12.67 -3.61
N PHE A 188 11.79 -11.64 -2.77
CA PHE A 188 11.26 -10.31 -3.09
C PHE A 188 12.02 -9.67 -4.25
N ASP A 189 13.36 -9.75 -4.22
CA ASP A 189 14.22 -9.18 -5.27
C ASP A 189 14.15 -9.93 -6.59
N THR A 190 14.04 -11.26 -6.54
CA THR A 190 13.93 -12.09 -7.75
C THR A 190 12.50 -12.19 -8.30
N SER A 191 11.51 -11.67 -7.57
CA SER A 191 10.10 -11.76 -7.96
C SER A 191 9.83 -11.00 -9.28
N PRO A 192 9.03 -11.57 -10.19
CA PRO A 192 8.57 -10.86 -11.40
C PRO A 192 7.51 -9.80 -11.09
N VAL A 193 7.00 -9.76 -9.86
CA VAL A 193 6.03 -8.75 -9.38
C VAL A 193 6.76 -7.43 -9.09
N PRO A 194 6.23 -6.28 -9.52
CA PRO A 194 6.73 -4.97 -9.09
C PRO A 194 6.38 -4.72 -7.61
N LEU A 195 7.34 -4.98 -6.71
CA LEU A 195 7.11 -4.97 -5.26
C LEU A 195 7.71 -3.76 -4.57
N LEU A 196 6.93 -3.19 -3.66
CA LEU A 196 7.39 -2.25 -2.63
C LEU A 196 7.06 -2.82 -1.26
N HIS A 197 8.02 -2.85 -0.36
CA HIS A 197 7.82 -3.18 1.04
C HIS A 197 7.95 -1.90 1.85
N LEU A 198 6.91 -1.55 2.60
CA LEU A 198 6.91 -0.38 3.47
C LEU A 198 6.86 -0.83 4.92
N LYS A 199 7.75 -0.26 5.73
CA LYS A 199 7.73 -0.46 7.18
C LYS A 199 6.85 0.60 7.83
N ILE A 200 5.71 0.19 8.37
CA ILE A 200 4.83 1.07 9.14
C ILE A 200 4.51 0.45 10.51
N PRO A 201 4.44 1.23 11.60
CA PRO A 201 4.20 0.68 12.95
C PRO A 201 2.87 -0.09 13.08
N SER A 202 2.87 -1.13 13.91
CA SER A 202 1.68 -1.96 14.23
C SER A 202 0.53 -1.17 14.85
N SER A 203 0.84 -0.07 15.51
CA SER A 203 -0.08 0.77 16.26
C SER A 203 0.31 2.23 16.02
N PRO A 204 -0.65 3.14 15.76
CA PRO A 204 -0.42 4.58 15.94
C PRO A 204 -0.19 4.98 17.41
N VAL A 205 -0.26 4.03 18.36
CA VAL A 205 -0.38 4.26 19.81
C VAL A 205 0.65 3.48 20.66
N GLU A 206 1.47 2.59 20.10
CA GLU A 206 2.49 1.89 20.92
C GLU A 206 3.82 2.67 20.91
N TYR A 207 4.18 3.11 22.12
CA TYR A 207 5.45 3.66 22.56
C TYR A 207 6.58 2.63 22.40
N VAL A 208 7.80 3.17 22.45
CA VAL A 208 9.07 2.46 22.63
C VAL A 208 8.94 1.48 23.81
N ASP A 209 8.86 0.18 23.52
CA ASP A 209 9.16 -0.85 24.53
C ASP A 209 10.69 -0.87 24.69
N GLU A 210 11.17 -0.50 25.89
CA GLU A 210 12.59 -0.39 26.24
C GLU A 210 13.30 -1.75 26.44
N ASP A 211 12.62 -2.89 26.29
CA ASP A 211 13.18 -4.20 26.65
C ASP A 211 13.01 -5.28 25.55
N ASP A 212 13.54 -5.05 24.34
CA ASP A 212 13.85 -6.14 23.41
C ASP A 212 15.26 -5.98 22.84
N GLU A 213 16.25 -6.36 23.66
CA GLU A 213 17.64 -6.59 23.26
C GLU A 213 17.75 -7.79 22.30
N SER A 214 17.18 -7.67 21.09
CA SER A 214 17.61 -8.44 19.92
C SER A 214 17.22 -7.81 18.57
N VAL A 215 16.99 -6.49 18.53
CA VAL A 215 16.93 -5.74 17.28
C VAL A 215 18.35 -5.58 16.74
N ASP A 216 18.82 -6.63 16.08
CA ASP A 216 20.07 -6.68 15.31
C ASP A 216 20.20 -5.39 14.47
N SER A 217 21.09 -4.50 14.91
CA SER A 217 21.28 -3.12 14.44
C SER A 217 22.01 -3.06 13.11
N PHE A 218 21.57 -3.88 12.15
CA PHE A 218 21.79 -3.54 10.75
C PHE A 218 20.99 -2.26 10.49
N GLY A 219 21.72 -1.14 10.44
CA GLY A 219 21.22 0.23 10.34
C GLY A 219 19.89 0.32 9.61
N GLU A 220 18.91 0.94 10.28
CA GLU A 220 17.50 0.88 9.90
C GLU A 220 17.33 0.99 8.38
N PRO A 221 16.84 -0.06 7.70
CA PRO A 221 16.65 0.00 6.26
C PRO A 221 15.64 1.11 5.94
N ALA A 222 15.82 1.75 4.78
CA ALA A 222 14.93 2.79 4.31
C ALA A 222 13.46 2.39 4.50
N PRO A 223 12.59 3.31 4.94
CA PRO A 223 11.18 3.04 5.22
C PRO A 223 10.42 2.38 4.05
N ILE A 224 10.96 2.49 2.84
CA ILE A 224 10.53 1.72 1.67
C ILE A 224 11.68 0.96 1.03
N TYR A 225 11.45 -0.33 0.81
CA TYR A 225 12.30 -1.21 0.02
C TYR A 225 11.63 -1.56 -1.32
N ILE A 226 12.26 -1.20 -2.44
CA ILE A 226 11.74 -1.40 -3.80
C ILE A 226 12.56 -2.49 -4.50
N ASN A 227 11.89 -3.53 -5.03
CA ASN A 227 12.58 -4.62 -5.71
C ASN A 227 13.11 -4.24 -7.10
N GLN A 228 13.92 -5.11 -7.68
CA GLN A 228 14.54 -4.86 -8.99
C GLN A 228 13.49 -4.63 -10.10
N LYS A 229 12.38 -5.37 -10.08
CA LYS A 229 11.32 -5.24 -11.08
C LYS A 229 10.64 -3.86 -11.00
N ALA A 230 10.23 -3.44 -9.81
CA ALA A 230 9.61 -2.15 -9.59
C ALA A 230 10.56 -1.00 -9.92
N ARG A 231 11.84 -1.06 -9.53
CA ARG A 231 12.84 -0.06 -9.94
C ARG A 231 12.96 0.06 -11.46
N LYS A 232 13.00 -1.07 -12.19
CA LYS A 232 13.05 -1.05 -13.67
C LYS A 232 11.83 -0.35 -14.29
N LEU A 233 10.64 -0.55 -13.72
CA LEU A 233 9.41 0.09 -14.18
C LEU A 233 9.36 1.57 -13.78
N LEU A 234 9.81 1.91 -12.57
CA LEU A 234 9.77 3.27 -12.03
C LEU A 234 10.98 4.12 -12.45
N ARG A 235 11.83 3.62 -13.35
CA ARG A 235 13.07 4.29 -13.75
C ARG A 235 12.83 5.71 -14.24
N GLY A 236 13.35 6.67 -13.49
CA GLY A 236 13.18 8.11 -13.68
C GLY A 236 12.34 8.79 -12.59
N LEU A 237 11.60 8.02 -11.79
CA LEU A 237 10.73 8.51 -10.72
C LEU A 237 11.21 8.07 -9.32
N GLU A 238 12.10 7.07 -9.21
CA GLU A 238 12.40 6.42 -7.92
C GLU A 238 12.97 7.39 -6.89
N ALA A 239 13.81 8.33 -7.33
CA ALA A 239 14.42 9.32 -6.46
C ALA A 239 13.38 10.26 -5.84
N GLU A 240 12.32 10.62 -6.58
CA GLU A 240 11.23 11.44 -6.03
C GLU A 240 10.30 10.62 -5.16
N ILE A 241 10.10 9.34 -5.51
CA ILE A 241 9.32 8.42 -4.68
C ILE A 241 9.99 8.26 -3.33
N ILE A 242 11.29 7.97 -3.23
CA ILE A 242 11.94 7.64 -1.95
C ILE A 242 12.08 8.84 -0.97
N LYS A 243 11.74 10.07 -1.39
CA LYS A 243 11.85 11.30 -0.56
C LYS A 243 10.72 11.51 0.48
N PHE A 244 9.70 10.65 0.55
CA PHE A 244 8.57 10.82 1.49
C PHE A 244 8.98 10.74 2.97
#